data_AF-A0A7J2VVD3-F1
#
_entry.id   AF-A0A7J2VVD3-F1
#
_cell.length_a   1.000
_cell.length_b   1.000
_cell.length_c   1.000
_cell.angle_alpha   90.00
_cell.angle_beta   90.00
_cell.angle_gamma   90.00
#
_symmetry.space_group_name_H-M   'P 1'
#
loop_
_entity.id
_entity.type
_entity.pdbx_description
1 polymer ?
#
loop_
_entity_poly.entity_id
_entity_poly.type
_entity_poly.pdbx_seq_one_letter_code
_entity_poly.pdbx_strand_id
1 'polypeptide(L)'
;MKLLECYTAKDLKPIPEEYISLFEQLHSNMKILEGFSWDSEKAFNLIKEKNLELMSIFLAVEMLDPSLFRRKEYVNITRRKVPSILKQKMIELSFKDKNFPFIVEERCKGLKGEELDKCIDSLLEEFYKKEAYEILKAEYQEIYPRSWKKKLKDIYRERWKFFYERKCEMKPLFEWFDWRNDWVQVFIVKHEQGFHWDVGGSASSGKRATHKYYGSLFCRVQREIKDIPTIVLWYDSKNNFRYVTTLKKFAICPREMWGEEKEMEGIMRIEFRENYFNNQESKIEIYL
;
A
#
# COMPACT_ATOMS: atom_id res chain seq x y z
N MET A 1 -7.72 23.62 12.06
CA MET A 1 -8.68 22.87 11.22
C MET A 1 -10.02 22.64 11.93
N LYS A 2 -11.14 22.88 11.23
CA LYS A 2 -12.50 22.62 11.71
C LYS A 2 -13.01 21.30 11.12
N LEU A 3 -13.51 20.39 11.96
CA LEU A 3 -14.21 19.20 11.49
C LEU A 3 -15.51 19.61 10.78
N LEU A 4 -15.67 19.19 9.53
CA LEU A 4 -16.86 19.46 8.72
C LEU A 4 -17.83 18.28 8.78
N GLU A 5 -17.33 17.08 8.50
CA GLU A 5 -18.14 15.87 8.38
C GLU A 5 -17.40 14.70 9.02
N CYS A 6 -18.16 13.77 9.58
CA CYS A 6 -17.66 12.53 10.16
C CYS A 6 -18.58 11.39 9.70
N TYR A 7 -17.98 10.40 9.05
CA TYR A 7 -18.68 9.25 8.49
C TYR A 7 -18.28 7.98 9.24
N THR A 8 -19.25 7.14 9.52
CA THR A 8 -19.09 5.85 10.22
C THR A 8 -19.70 4.72 9.39
N ALA A 9 -19.63 3.49 9.90
CA ALA A 9 -20.26 2.33 9.29
C ALA A 9 -21.77 2.52 8.99
N LYS A 10 -22.45 3.43 9.70
CA LYS A 10 -23.89 3.71 9.52
C LYS A 10 -24.20 4.52 8.27
N ASP A 11 -23.22 5.25 7.76
CA ASP A 11 -23.39 6.17 6.62
C ASP A 11 -23.13 5.48 5.27
N LEU A 12 -22.67 4.23 5.32
CA LEU A 12 -22.26 3.43 4.17
C LEU A 12 -23.43 3.02 3.28
N LYS A 13 -23.29 3.28 1.98
CA LYS A 13 -24.30 3.03 0.96
C LYS A 13 -23.76 2.09 -0.13
N PRO A 14 -24.64 1.44 -0.91
CA PRO A 14 -24.25 0.82 -2.17
C PRO A 14 -23.54 1.83 -3.10
N ILE A 15 -22.60 1.34 -3.90
CA ILE A 15 -21.92 2.19 -4.88
C ILE A 15 -22.90 2.58 -6.00
N PRO A 16 -23.04 3.88 -6.32
CA PRO A 16 -23.80 4.33 -7.49
C PRO A 16 -23.30 3.69 -8.81
N GLU A 17 -24.22 3.33 -9.70
CA GLU A 17 -23.91 2.67 -10.99
C GLU A 17 -22.91 3.46 -11.85
N GLU A 18 -23.00 4.80 -11.83
CA GLU A 18 -22.07 5.69 -12.54
C GLU A 18 -20.61 5.49 -12.13
N TYR A 19 -20.34 5.17 -10.84
CA TYR A 19 -18.99 4.93 -10.36
C TYR A 19 -18.52 3.51 -10.67
N ILE A 20 -19.42 2.53 -10.70
CA ILE A 20 -19.09 1.19 -11.17
C ILE A 20 -18.59 1.27 -12.62
N SER A 21 -19.32 1.97 -13.50
CA SER A 21 -18.89 2.15 -14.89
C SER A 21 -17.56 2.92 -14.99
N LEU A 22 -17.36 3.96 -14.18
CA LEU A 22 -16.07 4.67 -14.11
C LEU A 22 -14.92 3.70 -13.77
N PHE A 23 -15.09 2.84 -12.76
CA PHE A 23 -14.04 1.93 -12.33
C PHE A 23 -13.69 0.91 -13.42
N GLU A 24 -14.70 0.35 -14.10
CA GLU A 24 -14.49 -0.53 -15.26
C GLU A 24 -13.71 0.18 -16.37
N GLN A 25 -14.04 1.44 -16.67
CA GLN A 25 -13.33 2.24 -17.66
C GLN A 25 -11.87 2.50 -17.28
N LEU A 26 -11.59 2.78 -16.00
CA LEU A 26 -10.21 2.95 -15.51
C LEU A 26 -9.36 1.69 -15.71
N HIS A 27 -9.98 0.51 -15.60
CA HIS A 27 -9.30 -0.77 -15.80
C HIS A 27 -9.04 -1.05 -17.27
N SER A 28 -10.04 -0.88 -18.12
CA SER A 28 -9.94 -1.23 -19.55
C SER A 28 -9.21 -0.19 -20.40
N ASN A 29 -9.21 1.09 -20.00
CA ASN A 29 -8.74 2.20 -20.82
C ASN A 29 -7.58 2.99 -20.19
N MET A 30 -6.73 2.32 -19.41
CA MET A 30 -5.50 2.95 -18.94
C MET A 30 -4.59 3.26 -20.13
N LYS A 31 -4.36 4.55 -20.40
CA LYS A 31 -3.38 5.03 -21.37
C LYS A 31 -2.53 6.08 -20.71
N ILE A 32 -1.21 5.95 -20.83
CA ILE A 32 -0.31 7.05 -20.48
C ILE A 32 -0.64 8.18 -21.44
N LEU A 33 -1.11 9.30 -20.91
CA LEU A 33 -1.42 10.48 -21.72
C LEU A 33 -0.15 10.93 -22.43
N GLU A 34 -0.24 11.12 -23.75
CA GLU A 34 0.88 11.61 -24.55
C GLU A 34 1.31 12.99 -24.03
N GLY A 35 2.57 13.13 -23.65
CA GLY A 35 3.13 14.36 -23.07
C GLY A 35 2.83 14.58 -21.58
N PHE A 36 2.00 13.77 -20.91
CA PHE A 36 1.85 13.85 -19.46
C PHE A 36 3.12 13.32 -18.79
N SER A 37 3.71 14.14 -17.92
CA SER A 37 5.04 13.89 -17.40
C SER A 37 5.08 14.07 -15.89
N TRP A 38 6.02 13.39 -15.23
CA TRP A 38 6.32 13.58 -13.81
C TRP A 38 6.99 14.93 -13.49
N ASP A 39 7.05 15.84 -14.45
CA ASP A 39 7.36 17.25 -14.26
C ASP A 39 6.06 18.00 -13.94
N SER A 40 5.95 18.47 -12.69
CA SER A 40 4.73 19.11 -12.19
C SER A 40 4.31 20.32 -13.00
N GLU A 41 5.27 21.04 -13.60
CA GLU A 41 5.00 22.29 -14.31
C GLU A 41 4.46 22.04 -15.71
N LYS A 42 5.04 21.05 -16.40
CA LYS A 42 4.50 20.57 -17.67
C LYS A 42 3.10 19.98 -17.51
N ALA A 43 2.90 19.16 -16.47
CA ALA A 43 1.59 18.57 -16.20
C ALA A 43 0.54 19.65 -15.87
N PHE A 44 0.88 20.62 -15.02
CA PHE A 44 -0.01 21.73 -14.69
C PHE A 44 -0.40 22.56 -15.92
N ASN A 45 0.57 22.94 -16.74
CA ASN A 45 0.31 23.71 -17.96
C ASN A 45 -0.56 22.93 -18.94
N LEU A 46 -0.30 21.63 -19.13
CA LEU A 46 -1.15 20.78 -19.97
C LEU A 46 -2.60 20.71 -19.47
N ILE A 47 -2.80 20.51 -18.16
CA ILE A 47 -4.14 20.50 -17.54
C ILE A 47 -4.84 21.83 -17.77
N LYS A 48 -4.12 22.94 -17.60
CA LYS A 48 -4.65 24.30 -17.78
C LYS A 48 -5.02 24.58 -19.24
N GLU A 49 -4.12 24.31 -20.17
CA GLU A 49 -4.28 24.60 -21.60
C GLU A 49 -5.39 23.75 -22.23
N LYS A 50 -5.47 22.47 -21.87
CA LYS A 50 -6.48 21.55 -22.41
C LYS A 50 -7.75 21.47 -21.56
N ASN A 51 -7.80 22.19 -20.43
CA ASN A 51 -8.89 22.15 -19.46
C ASN A 51 -9.31 20.72 -19.05
N LEU A 52 -8.33 19.83 -18.82
CA LEU A 52 -8.57 18.40 -18.55
C LEU A 52 -9.43 18.17 -17.32
N GLU A 53 -10.35 17.22 -17.37
CA GLU A 53 -11.19 16.86 -16.21
C GLU A 53 -10.36 16.06 -15.20
N LEU A 54 -10.39 16.47 -13.94
CA LEU A 54 -9.67 15.83 -12.85
C LEU A 54 -10.67 15.29 -11.84
N MET A 55 -10.34 14.16 -11.23
CA MET A 55 -11.07 13.62 -10.08
C MET A 55 -10.14 12.77 -9.23
N SER A 56 -10.53 12.56 -7.98
CA SER A 56 -9.81 11.67 -7.08
C SER A 56 -10.75 10.68 -6.41
N ILE A 57 -10.23 9.51 -6.06
CA ILE A 57 -10.93 8.52 -5.26
C ILE A 57 -10.12 8.31 -4.00
N PHE A 58 -10.68 8.63 -2.84
CA PHE A 58 -10.15 8.22 -1.56
C PHE A 58 -10.80 6.91 -1.15
N LEU A 59 -10.00 5.90 -0.87
CA LEU A 59 -10.48 4.58 -0.47
C LEU A 59 -9.90 4.24 0.91
N ALA A 60 -10.76 4.26 1.93
CA ALA A 60 -10.47 3.70 3.24
C ALA A 60 -10.53 2.17 3.19
N VAL A 61 -9.63 1.51 3.89
CA VAL A 61 -9.51 0.05 3.91
C VAL A 61 -9.34 -0.43 5.34
N GLU A 62 -10.36 -1.10 5.86
CA GLU A 62 -10.26 -1.80 7.14
C GLU A 62 -9.41 -3.05 7.00
N MET A 63 -8.81 -3.49 8.10
CA MET A 63 -8.33 -4.86 8.25
C MET A 63 -9.48 -5.86 8.09
N LEU A 64 -9.17 -7.03 7.51
CA LEU A 64 -10.14 -8.12 7.46
C LEU A 64 -10.48 -8.56 8.89
N ASP A 65 -11.77 -8.79 9.16
CA ASP A 65 -12.23 -9.38 10.41
C ASP A 65 -11.44 -10.68 10.69
N PRO A 66 -10.78 -10.81 11.85
CA PRO A 66 -9.96 -11.98 12.17
C PRO A 66 -10.70 -13.31 12.10
N SER A 67 -12.02 -13.30 12.34
CA SER A 67 -12.88 -14.49 12.24
C SER A 67 -13.05 -15.00 10.79
N LEU A 68 -12.70 -14.17 9.81
CA LEU A 68 -12.82 -14.46 8.38
C LEU A 68 -11.49 -14.87 7.72
N PHE A 69 -10.33 -14.68 8.38
CA PHE A 69 -9.00 -14.97 7.80
C PHE A 69 -8.82 -16.41 7.28
N ARG A 70 -9.59 -17.38 7.78
CA ARG A 70 -9.48 -18.79 7.35
C ARG A 70 -10.58 -19.22 6.39
N ARG A 71 -11.52 -18.32 6.07
CA ARG A 71 -12.67 -18.61 5.23
C ARG A 71 -12.33 -18.31 3.77
N LYS A 72 -12.30 -19.36 2.95
CA LYS A 72 -11.93 -19.28 1.52
C LYS A 72 -12.86 -18.38 0.70
N GLU A 73 -14.06 -18.08 1.20
CA GLU A 73 -14.97 -17.12 0.58
C GLU A 73 -14.42 -15.68 0.63
N TYR A 74 -13.67 -15.32 1.68
CA TYR A 74 -13.09 -13.98 1.88
C TYR A 74 -11.62 -13.86 1.50
N VAL A 75 -10.87 -14.97 1.46
CA VAL A 75 -9.41 -14.94 1.23
C VAL A 75 -8.94 -15.99 0.24
N ASN A 76 -7.93 -15.62 -0.55
CA ASN A 76 -7.05 -16.52 -1.25
C ASN A 76 -6.00 -17.03 -0.27
N ILE A 77 -6.01 -18.33 0.00
CA ILE A 77 -5.08 -18.96 0.92
C ILE A 77 -4.00 -19.64 0.07
N THR A 78 -2.78 -19.10 0.08
CA THR A 78 -1.64 -19.70 -0.60
C THR A 78 -0.66 -20.26 0.40
N ARG A 79 -0.15 -21.46 0.13
CA ARG A 79 0.91 -22.07 0.92
C ARG A 79 2.22 -21.86 0.18
N ARG A 80 3.16 -21.13 0.77
CA ARG A 80 4.48 -20.89 0.17
C ARG A 80 5.58 -21.45 1.05
N LYS A 81 6.59 -21.98 0.39
CA LYS A 81 7.83 -22.43 1.04
C LYS A 81 8.57 -21.18 1.51
N VAL A 82 9.02 -21.19 2.76
CA VAL A 82 9.79 -20.09 3.35
C VAL A 82 11.12 -20.62 3.87
N PRO A 83 12.14 -19.75 3.99
CA PRO A 83 13.43 -20.15 4.53
C PRO A 83 13.33 -20.85 5.89
N SER A 84 14.29 -21.74 6.15
CA SER A 84 14.50 -22.31 7.48
C SER A 84 14.72 -21.20 8.51
N ILE A 85 14.56 -21.49 9.80
CA ILE A 85 14.74 -20.48 10.85
C ILE A 85 16.19 -19.98 10.85
N LEU A 86 17.15 -20.88 10.63
CA LEU A 86 18.56 -20.52 10.50
C LEU A 86 18.79 -19.58 9.31
N LYS A 87 18.27 -19.91 8.13
CA LYS A 87 18.43 -19.07 6.93
C LYS A 87 17.77 -17.70 7.12
N GLN A 88 16.60 -17.65 7.75
CA GLN A 88 15.95 -16.38 8.09
C GLN A 88 16.83 -15.53 9.02
N LYS A 89 17.45 -16.13 10.05
CA LYS A 89 18.36 -15.41 10.96
C LYS A 89 19.62 -14.93 10.25
N MET A 90 20.20 -15.72 9.34
CA MET A 90 21.34 -15.27 8.52
C MET A 90 20.99 -14.02 7.69
N ILE A 91 19.81 -14.01 7.06
CA ILE A 91 19.31 -12.85 6.30
C ILE A 91 19.08 -11.63 7.22
N GLU A 92 18.53 -11.85 8.42
CA GLU A 92 18.36 -10.78 9.42
C GLU A 92 19.70 -10.15 9.83
N LEU A 93 20.75 -10.96 10.00
CA LEU A 93 22.10 -10.47 10.30
C LEU A 93 22.71 -9.73 9.12
N SER A 94 22.55 -10.24 7.90
CA SER A 94 23.10 -9.59 6.71
C SER A 94 22.51 -8.20 6.45
N PHE A 95 21.25 -7.95 6.84
CA PHE A 95 20.67 -6.59 6.76
C PHE A 95 21.30 -5.58 7.71
N LYS A 96 21.96 -6.03 8.77
CA LYS A 96 22.68 -5.16 9.71
C LYS A 96 24.13 -4.91 9.28
N ASP A 97 24.65 -5.75 8.40
CA ASP A 97 26.01 -5.62 7.87
C ASP A 97 26.02 -4.69 6.64
N LYS A 98 26.56 -3.49 6.82
CA LYS A 98 26.67 -2.50 5.74
C LYS A 98 27.61 -2.94 4.61
N ASN A 99 28.52 -3.88 4.86
CA ASN A 99 29.49 -4.33 3.87
C ASN A 99 28.96 -5.47 3.00
N PHE A 100 27.98 -6.23 3.49
CA PHE A 100 27.45 -7.40 2.79
C PHE A 100 26.93 -7.10 1.37
N PRO A 101 26.19 -6.00 1.11
CA PRO A 101 25.75 -5.68 -0.25
C PRO A 101 26.91 -5.52 -1.24
N PHE A 102 28.03 -4.93 -0.82
CA PHE A 102 29.22 -4.76 -1.68
C PHE A 102 29.91 -6.10 -1.95
N ILE A 103 29.96 -6.98 -0.95
CA ILE A 103 30.49 -8.34 -1.12
C ILE A 103 29.64 -9.13 -2.12
N VAL A 104 28.30 -9.01 -2.04
CA VAL A 104 27.38 -9.64 -3.00
C VAL A 104 27.57 -9.06 -4.40
N GLU A 105 27.70 -7.75 -4.54
CA GLU A 105 27.93 -7.09 -5.83
C GLU A 105 29.24 -7.56 -6.48
N GLU A 106 30.31 -7.70 -5.70
CA GLU A 106 31.61 -8.15 -6.18
C GLU A 106 31.61 -9.65 -6.53
N ARG A 107 31.18 -10.51 -5.59
CA ARG A 107 31.31 -11.97 -5.71
C ARG A 107 30.21 -12.61 -6.57
N CYS A 108 29.05 -11.99 -6.69
CA CYS A 108 27.95 -12.49 -7.52
C CYS A 108 27.75 -11.67 -8.81
N LYS A 109 28.77 -10.88 -9.20
CA LYS A 109 28.71 -10.00 -10.37
C LYS A 109 28.32 -10.76 -11.65
N GLY A 110 27.31 -10.24 -12.35
CA GLY A 110 26.86 -10.80 -13.64
C GLY A 110 25.96 -12.03 -13.54
N LEU A 111 25.79 -12.62 -12.34
CA LEU A 111 24.86 -13.73 -12.12
C LEU A 111 23.41 -13.22 -12.13
N LYS A 112 22.48 -14.08 -12.57
CA LYS A 112 21.04 -13.78 -12.61
C LYS A 112 20.23 -15.01 -12.23
N GLY A 113 19.00 -14.78 -11.75
CA GLY A 113 18.06 -15.85 -11.41
C GLY A 113 18.63 -16.82 -10.38
N GLU A 114 18.48 -18.12 -10.63
CA GLU A 114 18.84 -19.19 -9.67
C GLU A 114 20.35 -19.21 -9.34
N GLU A 115 21.22 -18.81 -10.27
CA GLU A 115 22.67 -18.77 -10.03
C GLU A 115 23.04 -17.67 -9.03
N LEU A 116 22.39 -16.51 -9.11
CA LEU A 116 22.55 -15.42 -8.17
C LEU A 116 22.05 -15.84 -6.77
N ASP A 117 20.88 -16.48 -6.71
CA ASP A 117 20.31 -16.95 -5.44
C ASP A 117 21.23 -17.96 -4.74
N LYS A 118 21.81 -18.90 -5.49
CA LYS A 118 22.80 -19.86 -4.96
C LYS A 118 24.08 -19.18 -4.48
N CYS A 119 24.57 -18.18 -5.22
CA CYS A 119 25.75 -17.40 -4.82
C CYS A 119 25.50 -16.67 -3.49
N ILE A 120 24.37 -15.96 -3.38
CA ILE A 120 23.99 -15.24 -2.14
C ILE A 120 23.83 -16.22 -0.98
N ASP A 121 23.18 -17.37 -1.19
CA ASP A 121 23.02 -18.40 -0.16
C ASP A 121 24.37 -18.91 0.36
N SER A 122 25.33 -19.14 -0.53
CA SER A 122 26.69 -19.55 -0.14
C SER A 122 27.38 -18.48 0.70
N LEU A 123 27.24 -17.20 0.33
CA LEU A 123 27.81 -16.10 1.12
C LEU A 123 27.15 -15.99 2.49
N LEU A 124 25.82 -16.10 2.57
CA LEU A 124 25.11 -16.10 3.85
C LEU A 124 25.63 -17.22 4.77
N GLU A 125 25.88 -18.41 4.22
CA GLU A 125 26.45 -19.51 4.98
C GLU A 125 27.90 -19.28 5.43
N GLU A 126 28.74 -18.71 4.56
CA GLU A 126 30.15 -18.37 4.85
C GLU A 126 30.24 -17.36 5.99
N PHE A 127 29.45 -16.28 5.93
CA PHE A 127 29.59 -15.14 6.83
C PHE A 127 28.76 -15.27 8.11
N TYR A 128 27.53 -15.80 8.06
CA TYR A 128 26.58 -15.64 9.17
C TYR A 128 26.09 -16.93 9.82
N LYS A 129 26.36 -18.11 9.25
CA LYS A 129 25.80 -19.39 9.75
C LYS A 129 26.14 -19.67 11.21
N LYS A 130 27.40 -19.46 11.59
CA LYS A 130 27.89 -19.73 12.94
C LYS A 130 27.24 -18.80 13.97
N GLU A 131 27.24 -17.49 13.69
CA GLU A 131 26.65 -16.49 14.56
C GLU A 131 25.13 -16.69 14.69
N ALA A 132 24.44 -16.88 13.56
CA ALA A 132 23.00 -17.15 13.54
C ALA A 132 22.63 -18.38 14.39
N TYR A 133 23.44 -19.44 14.34
CA TYR A 133 23.23 -20.64 15.15
C TYR A 133 23.37 -20.38 16.66
N GLU A 134 24.43 -19.68 17.08
CA GLU A 134 24.65 -19.41 18.50
C GLU A 134 23.59 -18.47 19.09
N ILE A 135 23.14 -17.46 18.32
CA ILE A 135 22.02 -16.60 18.71
C ILE A 135 20.74 -17.42 18.90
N LEU A 136 20.37 -18.22 17.90
CA LEU A 136 19.16 -19.06 17.98
C LEU A 136 19.22 -20.08 19.12
N LYS A 137 20.40 -20.64 19.37
CA LYS A 137 20.62 -21.57 20.49
C LYS A 137 20.41 -20.89 21.83
N ALA A 138 20.92 -19.67 22.03
CA ALA A 138 20.70 -18.89 23.24
C ALA A 138 19.21 -18.54 23.42
N GLU A 139 18.57 -18.00 22.37
CA GLU A 139 17.12 -17.69 22.37
C GLU A 139 16.28 -18.92 22.74
N TYR A 140 16.61 -20.10 22.18
CA TYR A 140 15.84 -21.33 22.43
C TYR A 140 16.09 -21.89 23.83
N GLN A 141 17.30 -21.74 24.38
CA GLN A 141 17.60 -22.12 25.77
C GLN A 141 16.78 -21.30 26.76
N GLU A 142 16.59 -20.01 26.47
CA GLU A 142 15.79 -19.09 27.29
C GLU A 142 14.28 -19.39 27.18
N ILE A 143 13.75 -19.47 25.95
CA ILE A 143 12.30 -19.64 25.72
C ILE A 143 11.84 -21.08 26.05
N TYR A 144 12.71 -22.08 25.84
CA TYR A 144 12.38 -23.50 25.97
C TYR A 144 13.39 -24.29 26.83
N PRO A 145 13.61 -23.94 28.10
CA PRO A 145 14.73 -24.45 28.90
C PRO A 145 14.77 -25.98 29.03
N ARG A 146 13.61 -26.65 29.04
CA ARG A 146 13.51 -28.12 29.16
C ARG A 146 13.54 -28.86 27.82
N SER A 147 13.35 -28.18 26.70
CA SER A 147 13.16 -28.82 25.39
C SER A 147 13.96 -28.20 24.24
N TRP A 148 14.85 -27.25 24.54
CA TRP A 148 15.62 -26.50 23.54
C TRP A 148 16.42 -27.42 22.61
N LYS A 149 17.07 -28.49 23.11
CA LYS A 149 17.83 -29.43 22.26
C LYS A 149 16.96 -30.10 21.19
N LYS A 150 15.70 -30.40 21.51
CA LYS A 150 14.76 -31.00 20.57
C LYS A 150 14.32 -29.96 19.54
N LYS A 151 13.93 -28.76 20.00
CA LYS A 151 13.46 -27.67 19.14
C LYS A 151 14.55 -27.08 18.25
N LEU A 152 15.80 -27.06 18.71
CA LEU A 152 16.93 -26.52 17.96
C LEU A 152 17.21 -27.33 16.68
N LYS A 153 16.86 -28.63 16.66
CA LYS A 153 16.98 -29.45 15.44
C LYS A 153 16.06 -28.97 14.32
N ASP A 154 14.96 -28.30 14.66
CA ASP A 154 13.99 -27.82 13.67
C ASP A 154 14.44 -26.54 12.96
N ILE A 155 15.52 -25.86 13.41
CA ILE A 155 15.95 -24.59 12.80
C ILE A 155 16.42 -24.73 11.35
N TYR A 156 16.88 -25.93 10.97
CA TYR A 156 17.34 -26.27 9.62
C TYR A 156 16.20 -26.68 8.70
N ARG A 157 15.06 -27.08 9.25
CA ARG A 157 13.96 -27.63 8.46
C ARG A 157 13.34 -26.55 7.59
N GLU A 158 13.06 -26.93 6.35
CA GLU A 158 12.24 -26.12 5.46
C GLU A 158 10.86 -25.93 6.06
N ARG A 159 10.30 -24.75 5.89
CA ARG A 159 9.01 -24.40 6.48
C ARG A 159 8.06 -23.97 5.39
N TRP A 160 6.78 -24.15 5.71
CA TRP A 160 5.70 -23.65 4.89
C TRP A 160 4.91 -22.65 5.71
N LYS A 161 4.61 -21.50 5.12
CA LYS A 161 3.69 -20.53 5.70
C LYS A 161 2.46 -20.40 4.82
N PHE A 162 1.32 -20.22 5.47
CA PHE A 162 0.10 -19.81 4.81
C PHE A 162 0.11 -18.29 4.70
N PHE A 163 -0.14 -17.80 3.49
CA PHE A 163 -0.35 -16.41 3.17
C PHE A 163 -1.81 -16.23 2.82
N TYR A 164 -2.44 -15.24 3.45
CA TYR A 164 -3.85 -14.95 3.33
C TYR A 164 -3.95 -13.60 2.62
N GLU A 165 -4.45 -13.62 1.39
CA GLU A 165 -4.69 -12.43 0.59
C GLU A 165 -6.20 -12.23 0.48
N ARG A 166 -6.71 -11.03 0.74
CA ARG A 166 -8.14 -10.75 0.66
C ARG A 166 -8.61 -10.90 -0.78
N LYS A 167 -9.75 -11.56 -0.98
CA LYS A 167 -10.43 -11.54 -2.26
C LYS A 167 -11.07 -10.17 -2.42
N CYS A 168 -10.63 -9.45 -3.44
CA CYS A 168 -11.16 -8.15 -3.79
C CYS A 168 -11.69 -8.22 -5.23
N GLU A 169 -12.98 -7.95 -5.40
CA GLU A 169 -13.65 -8.08 -6.69
C GLU A 169 -13.51 -6.82 -7.56
N MET A 170 -13.24 -5.66 -6.96
CA MET A 170 -13.20 -4.37 -7.69
C MET A 170 -11.79 -4.04 -8.22
N LYS A 171 -11.39 -4.77 -9.26
CA LYS A 171 -10.29 -4.34 -10.16
C LYS A 171 -10.83 -3.18 -11.01
N PRO A 172 -10.19 -1.99 -11.04
CA PRO A 172 -8.75 -1.73 -10.98
C PRO A 172 -8.25 -1.05 -9.69
N LEU A 173 -9.12 -0.63 -8.76
CA LEU A 173 -8.69 0.12 -7.56
C LEU A 173 -7.67 -0.65 -6.71
N PHE A 174 -7.65 -1.98 -6.84
CA PHE A 174 -6.74 -2.87 -6.13
C PHE A 174 -5.57 -3.44 -6.93
N GLU A 175 -5.47 -3.15 -8.23
CA GLU A 175 -4.46 -3.77 -9.10
C GLU A 175 -3.02 -3.41 -8.67
N TRP A 176 -2.84 -2.27 -8.00
CA TRP A 176 -1.58 -1.84 -7.38
C TRP A 176 -1.74 -1.38 -5.93
N PHE A 177 -2.72 -1.96 -5.23
CA PHE A 177 -2.95 -1.65 -3.83
C PHE A 177 -1.91 -2.31 -2.94
N ASP A 178 -1.36 -1.52 -2.03
CA ASP A 178 -0.42 -1.98 -1.03
C ASP A 178 -1.18 -2.23 0.26
N TRP A 179 -1.39 -3.50 0.62
CA TRP A 179 -2.15 -3.93 1.79
C TRP A 179 -1.60 -3.49 3.15
N ARG A 180 -0.45 -2.80 3.17
CA ARG A 180 0.07 -2.13 4.37
C ARG A 180 -0.57 -0.77 4.61
N ASN A 181 -1.31 -0.25 3.63
CA ASN A 181 -2.09 0.98 3.76
C ASN A 181 -3.48 0.69 4.35
N ASP A 182 -3.86 1.51 5.31
CA ASP A 182 -5.23 1.69 5.80
C ASP A 182 -6.08 2.58 4.87
N TRP A 183 -5.45 3.30 3.94
CA TRP A 183 -6.12 4.02 2.85
C TRP A 183 -5.23 4.20 1.62
N VAL A 184 -5.85 4.37 0.46
CA VAL A 184 -5.15 4.84 -0.75
C VAL A 184 -5.93 5.97 -1.41
N GLN A 185 -5.22 6.74 -2.23
CA GLN A 185 -5.84 7.77 -3.05
C GLN A 185 -5.49 7.56 -4.52
N VAL A 186 -6.51 7.43 -5.35
CA VAL A 186 -6.38 7.36 -6.81
C VAL A 186 -6.51 8.77 -7.36
N PHE A 187 -5.55 9.18 -8.18
CA PHE A 187 -5.54 10.46 -8.86
C PHE A 187 -5.84 10.22 -10.33
N ILE A 188 -6.87 10.86 -10.86
CA ILE A 188 -7.37 10.60 -12.21
C ILE A 188 -7.37 11.89 -13.01
N VAL A 189 -6.75 11.84 -14.18
CA VAL A 189 -6.82 12.86 -15.22
C VAL A 189 -7.51 12.24 -16.43
N LYS A 190 -8.68 12.77 -16.77
CA LYS A 190 -9.49 12.31 -17.89
C LYS A 190 -9.22 13.16 -19.12
N HIS A 191 -9.11 12.48 -20.25
CA HIS A 191 -8.88 13.06 -21.57
C HIS A 191 -9.84 12.42 -22.58
N GLU A 192 -10.02 13.07 -23.73
CA GLU A 192 -10.89 12.57 -24.81
C GLU A 192 -10.51 11.15 -25.28
N GLN A 193 -9.23 10.78 -25.17
CA GLN A 193 -8.69 9.51 -25.66
C GLN A 193 -8.59 8.41 -24.58
N GLY A 194 -8.89 8.72 -23.32
CA GLY A 194 -8.80 7.77 -22.20
C GLY A 194 -8.45 8.42 -20.85
N PHE A 195 -7.84 7.63 -19.98
CA PHE A 195 -7.51 8.03 -18.61
C PHE A 195 -6.02 7.85 -18.31
N HIS A 196 -5.45 8.84 -17.64
CA HIS A 196 -4.19 8.71 -16.91
C HIS A 196 -4.49 8.71 -15.42
N TRP A 197 -4.06 7.68 -14.72
CA TRP A 197 -4.26 7.57 -13.29
C TRP A 197 -3.12 6.84 -12.60
N ASP A 198 -2.93 7.16 -11.33
CA ASP A 198 -1.97 6.50 -10.45
C ASP A 198 -2.49 6.50 -9.01
N VAL A 199 -1.89 5.69 -8.15
CA VAL A 199 -2.35 5.45 -6.78
C VAL A 199 -1.27 5.87 -5.79
N GLY A 200 -1.57 6.90 -5.00
CA GLY A 200 -0.79 7.32 -3.84
C GLY A 200 -1.18 6.59 -2.55
N GLY A 201 -0.29 6.63 -1.57
CA GLY A 201 -0.51 6.07 -0.23
C GLY A 201 0.76 6.15 0.64
N SER A 202 0.70 5.62 1.86
CA SER A 202 1.75 5.77 2.88
C SER A 202 2.82 4.65 2.84
N ALA A 203 2.48 3.45 2.35
CA ALA A 203 3.20 2.20 2.59
C ALA A 203 4.59 2.04 1.93
N SER A 204 4.89 2.76 0.85
CA SER A 204 6.19 2.63 0.16
C SER A 204 6.75 3.96 -0.31
N SER A 205 8.07 4.02 -0.55
CA SER A 205 8.72 5.21 -1.09
C SER A 205 8.12 5.64 -2.43
N GLY A 206 7.81 4.68 -3.31
CA GLY A 206 7.13 4.92 -4.58
C GLY A 206 5.72 5.49 -4.36
N LYS A 207 4.90 4.87 -3.51
CA LYS A 207 3.54 5.33 -3.24
C LYS A 207 3.50 6.72 -2.59
N ARG A 208 4.46 7.03 -1.71
CA ARG A 208 4.61 8.38 -1.13
C ARG A 208 5.07 9.40 -2.16
N ALA A 209 5.96 9.03 -3.08
CA ALA A 209 6.37 9.90 -4.17
C ALA A 209 5.20 10.22 -5.12
N THR A 210 4.41 9.21 -5.50
CA THR A 210 3.16 9.38 -6.24
C THR A 210 2.19 10.30 -5.51
N HIS A 211 1.93 10.01 -4.23
CA HIS A 211 1.01 10.80 -3.40
C HIS A 211 1.43 12.27 -3.31
N LYS A 212 2.72 12.52 -3.08
CA LYS A 212 3.29 13.87 -3.03
C LYS A 212 3.18 14.59 -4.36
N TYR A 213 3.53 13.92 -5.46
CA TYR A 213 3.50 14.51 -6.80
C TYR A 213 2.07 14.89 -7.22
N TYR A 214 1.16 13.91 -7.28
CA TYR A 214 -0.22 14.17 -7.71
C TYR A 214 -0.98 15.02 -6.71
N GLY A 215 -0.78 14.79 -5.40
CA GLY A 215 -1.38 15.62 -4.38
C GLY A 215 -1.01 17.09 -4.55
N SER A 216 0.27 17.39 -4.81
CA SER A 216 0.72 18.78 -4.98
C SER A 216 0.15 19.39 -6.27
N LEU A 217 0.11 18.61 -7.35
CA LEU A 217 -0.48 19.03 -8.62
C LEU A 217 -1.97 19.33 -8.48
N PHE A 218 -2.73 18.42 -7.87
CA PHE A 218 -4.18 18.56 -7.66
C PHE A 218 -4.51 19.72 -6.72
N CYS A 219 -3.75 19.89 -5.64
CA CYS A 219 -3.87 21.06 -4.75
C CYS A 219 -3.70 22.37 -5.53
N ARG A 220 -2.72 22.43 -6.43
CA ARG A 220 -2.48 23.64 -7.23
C ARG A 220 -3.62 23.89 -8.22
N VAL A 221 -4.05 22.86 -8.96
CA VAL A 221 -5.17 22.98 -9.91
C VAL A 221 -6.44 23.42 -9.19
N GLN A 222 -6.73 22.89 -7.99
CA GLN A 222 -7.89 23.33 -7.20
C GLN A 222 -7.83 24.81 -6.82
N ARG A 223 -6.66 25.30 -6.44
CA ARG A 223 -6.49 26.69 -6.00
C ARG A 223 -6.51 27.68 -7.15
N GLU A 224 -5.95 27.30 -8.30
CA GLU A 224 -5.68 28.24 -9.40
C GLU A 224 -6.64 28.10 -10.59
N ILE A 225 -7.32 26.97 -10.74
CA ILE A 225 -8.06 26.65 -11.97
C ILE A 225 -9.51 26.24 -11.67
N LYS A 226 -9.72 25.14 -10.96
CA LYS A 226 -11.07 24.56 -10.78
C LYS A 226 -11.15 23.56 -9.65
N ASP A 227 -12.32 23.47 -9.02
CA ASP A 227 -12.62 22.43 -8.04
C ASP A 227 -12.45 21.02 -8.64
N ILE A 228 -11.89 20.10 -7.84
CA ILE A 228 -11.66 18.71 -8.23
C ILE A 228 -12.46 17.81 -7.29
N PRO A 229 -13.43 17.02 -7.76
CA PRO A 229 -14.22 16.17 -6.90
C PRO A 229 -13.38 15.03 -6.28
N THR A 230 -13.73 14.65 -5.04
CA THR A 230 -13.19 13.47 -4.37
C THR A 230 -14.32 12.49 -4.06
N ILE A 231 -14.32 11.34 -4.71
CA ILE A 231 -15.20 10.20 -4.39
C ILE A 231 -14.61 9.51 -3.16
N VAL A 232 -15.42 9.30 -2.13
CA VAL A 232 -15.01 8.64 -0.88
C VAL A 232 -15.64 7.26 -0.82
N LEU A 233 -14.78 6.25 -0.78
CA LEU A 233 -15.13 4.85 -0.70
C LEU A 233 -14.60 4.22 0.59
N TRP A 234 -15.24 3.15 1.01
CA TRP A 234 -14.87 2.36 2.17
C TRP A 234 -14.91 0.88 1.82
N TYR A 235 -13.77 0.21 1.97
CA TYR A 235 -13.67 -1.25 1.87
C TYR A 235 -13.67 -1.84 3.27
N ASP A 236 -14.83 -2.40 3.65
CA ASP A 236 -15.06 -2.85 5.02
C ASP A 236 -14.31 -4.15 5.35
N SER A 237 -14.30 -4.50 6.63
CA SER A 237 -13.67 -5.72 7.17
C SER A 237 -14.26 -7.05 6.70
N LYS A 238 -15.32 -7.03 5.90
CA LYS A 238 -15.99 -8.19 5.32
C LYS A 238 -15.91 -8.23 3.79
N ASN A 239 -14.97 -7.48 3.20
CA ASN A 239 -14.75 -7.37 1.76
C ASN A 239 -15.90 -6.69 0.98
N ASN A 240 -16.72 -5.85 1.62
CA ASN A 240 -17.70 -5.07 0.89
C ASN A 240 -17.16 -3.70 0.54
N PHE A 241 -17.36 -3.31 -0.71
CA PHE A 241 -17.18 -1.94 -1.13
C PHE A 241 -18.43 -1.13 -0.86
N ARG A 242 -18.23 0.01 -0.21
CA ARG A 242 -19.30 0.93 0.14
C ARG A 242 -18.94 2.34 -0.32
N TYR A 243 -19.96 3.02 -0.79
CA TYR A 243 -19.90 4.45 -1.05
C TYR A 243 -20.18 5.21 0.24
N VAL A 244 -19.40 6.26 0.48
CA VAL A 244 -19.55 7.15 1.63
C VAL A 244 -20.19 8.45 1.17
N THR A 245 -19.48 9.19 0.32
CA THR A 245 -19.89 10.50 -0.18
C THR A 245 -19.06 10.91 -1.41
N THR A 246 -19.46 11.99 -2.06
CA THR A 246 -18.68 12.66 -3.10
C THR A 246 -18.51 14.12 -2.71
N LEU A 247 -17.28 14.49 -2.40
CA LEU A 247 -16.92 15.85 -2.06
C LEU A 247 -16.80 16.66 -3.35
N LYS A 248 -17.36 17.87 -3.37
CA LYS A 248 -17.23 18.80 -4.50
C LYS A 248 -15.81 19.32 -4.69
N LYS A 249 -15.02 19.28 -3.61
CA LYS A 249 -13.64 19.75 -3.56
C LYS A 249 -12.70 18.60 -3.26
N PHE A 250 -11.45 18.84 -3.63
CA PHE A 250 -10.35 17.93 -3.44
C PHE A 250 -10.09 17.78 -1.95
N ALA A 251 -10.10 16.53 -1.50
CA ALA A 251 -9.67 16.13 -0.18
C ALA A 251 -8.44 15.24 -0.25
N ILE A 252 -7.47 15.47 0.63
CA ILE A 252 -6.21 14.70 0.67
C ILE A 252 -5.75 14.42 2.11
N CYS A 253 -4.99 13.33 2.30
CA CYS A 253 -4.19 13.09 3.49
C CYS A 253 -2.85 13.85 3.39
N PRO A 254 -2.65 14.93 4.17
CA PRO A 254 -1.53 15.85 4.00
C PRO A 254 -0.20 15.32 4.55
N ARG A 255 -0.24 14.49 5.60
CA ARG A 255 0.94 14.02 6.32
C ARG A 255 1.91 13.26 5.43
N GLU A 256 1.39 12.45 4.51
CA GLU A 256 2.17 11.61 3.61
C GLU A 256 2.78 12.39 2.45
N MET A 257 2.28 13.59 2.17
CA MET A 257 2.84 14.49 1.17
C MET A 257 4.03 15.29 1.70
N TRP A 258 3.91 15.84 2.91
CA TRP A 258 4.85 16.83 3.44
C TRP A 258 5.66 16.34 4.64
N GLY A 259 5.33 15.18 5.21
CA GLY A 259 5.95 14.66 6.45
C GLY A 259 5.42 15.34 7.72
N GLU A 260 4.62 16.39 7.57
CA GLU A 260 4.00 17.16 8.64
C GLU A 260 2.55 17.51 8.26
N GLU A 261 1.73 17.83 9.26
CA GLU A 261 0.40 18.39 9.00
C GLU A 261 0.55 19.82 8.51
N LYS A 262 0.14 20.07 7.26
CA LYS A 262 0.12 21.39 6.66
C LYS A 262 -1.31 21.74 6.24
N GLU A 263 -1.81 22.84 6.77
CA GLU A 263 -3.08 23.43 6.32
C GLU A 263 -2.87 24.08 4.95
N MET A 264 -3.79 23.83 4.01
CA MET A 264 -3.81 24.47 2.70
C MET A 264 -5.17 25.11 2.47
N GLU A 265 -5.16 26.43 2.31
CA GLU A 265 -6.38 27.18 2.01
C GLU A 265 -7.08 26.63 0.76
N GLY A 266 -8.37 26.34 0.89
CA GLY A 266 -9.20 25.84 -0.19
C GLY A 266 -9.08 24.34 -0.47
N ILE A 267 -8.25 23.60 0.29
CA ILE A 267 -8.09 22.14 0.17
C ILE A 267 -8.69 21.47 1.40
N MET A 268 -9.53 20.44 1.19
CA MET A 268 -10.06 19.66 2.30
C MET A 268 -9.00 18.64 2.78
N ARG A 269 -8.99 18.35 4.07
CA ARG A 269 -8.26 17.21 4.62
C ARG A 269 -9.23 16.06 4.84
N ILE A 270 -8.81 14.87 4.47
CA ILE A 270 -9.50 13.62 4.77
C ILE A 270 -8.58 12.74 5.64
N GLU A 271 -9.14 12.11 6.65
CA GLU A 271 -8.46 11.13 7.49
C GLU A 271 -9.34 9.89 7.65
N PHE A 272 -8.72 8.72 7.56
CA PHE A 272 -9.34 7.48 7.99
C PHE A 272 -8.74 7.08 9.33
N ARG A 273 -9.61 6.77 10.31
CA ARG A 273 -9.23 6.28 11.63
C ARG A 273 -9.88 4.93 11.84
N GLU A 274 -9.09 3.89 11.63
CA GLU A 274 -9.53 2.53 11.91
C GLU A 274 -9.55 2.26 13.42
N ASN A 275 -10.62 1.64 13.90
CA ASN A 275 -10.67 1.06 15.23
C ASN A 275 -10.47 -0.46 15.14
N TYR A 276 -9.24 -0.90 15.36
CA TYR A 276 -8.82 -2.31 15.27
C TYR A 276 -9.51 -3.26 16.27
N PHE A 277 -10.17 -2.74 17.30
CA PHE A 277 -10.90 -3.54 18.30
C PHE A 277 -12.39 -3.61 18.01
N ASN A 278 -12.95 -2.53 17.46
CA ASN A 278 -14.35 -2.43 17.10
C ASN A 278 -14.49 -1.67 15.79
N ASN A 279 -14.48 -2.39 14.67
CA ASN A 279 -14.57 -1.80 13.33
C ASN A 279 -15.84 -0.92 13.14
N GLN A 280 -16.89 -1.08 13.96
CA GLN A 280 -18.05 -0.19 13.91
C GLN A 280 -17.77 1.25 14.37
N GLU A 281 -16.67 1.46 15.10
CA GLU A 281 -16.19 2.77 15.56
C GLU A 281 -15.10 3.35 14.65
N SER A 282 -14.69 2.61 13.61
CA SER A 282 -13.89 3.19 12.53
C SER A 282 -14.64 4.37 11.93
N LYS A 283 -13.90 5.38 11.44
CA LYS A 283 -14.49 6.59 10.89
C LYS A 283 -13.62 7.27 9.85
N ILE A 284 -14.27 8.00 8.95
CA ILE A 284 -13.65 8.94 8.03
C ILE A 284 -14.02 10.35 8.49
N GLU A 285 -13.01 11.20 8.65
CA GLU A 285 -13.19 12.58 9.10
C GLU A 285 -12.76 13.55 7.99
N ILE A 286 -13.63 14.51 7.66
CA ILE A 286 -13.37 15.55 6.67
C ILE A 286 -13.22 16.89 7.40
N TYR A 287 -12.17 17.61 7.05
CA TYR A 287 -11.81 18.87 7.68
C TYR A 287 -11.58 19.96 6.64
N LEU A 288 -11.76 21.21 7.06
CA LEU A 288 -11.38 22.42 6.34
C LEU A 288 -10.48 23.30 7.20
#